data_AF-A0A094GLU1-F1
#
_entry.id   AF-A0A094GLU1-F1
#
_cell.length_a   1.000
_cell.length_b   1.000
_cell.length_c   1.000
_cell.angle_alpha   90.00
_cell.angle_beta   90.00
_cell.angle_gamma   90.00
#
_symmetry.space_group_name_H-M   'P 1'
#
loop_
_entity.id
_entity.type
_entity.pdbx_description
1 polymer ?
#
loop_
_entity_poly.entity_id
_entity_poly.type
_entity_poly.pdbx_seq_one_letter_code
_entity_poly.pdbx_strand_id
1 'polypeptide(L)'
;MRLINTNTLHIEEFFDGHAPEYAILSHRWLDGEVTLQEMQAETGTTKPGYQKILSTCKEAMSDGIAYAWVDTCCIDKTSSAELSEAINSMYRWYAEAQICYAFLNDVAVDDVSSGPGEDAFAKSMWFTRGWTLQELVAPEHVTFYNASWREIGTKASLRVAIAAVTQIDVAMLQTGANLEDYSIARRMSWASRRVTTRKEDMAYCLLGIFNVNMPMLYGEGDRAFSRLQEEIMRNSDDHSLFAWSSPSTGARGLLARSPADFASCANIDATHARWNKEPYAISNLGLKIQLPMLPWAMDTYLAALDCARDGKRLGIFLRLLPRENRYARVMLEGEDLCIFRDGLAAKCTYRDVFVQQRQWGSVLAEERFYGFWMRTLLAPIKSRPKTKKKGEPKSRDDELLSEVITRGTWDDETRLFELAVGDSGTAGAIFLREEGKSTTIKVGLDGAFNPRVQVGGSIFSPEIGNLDIYSQEGRLHPSWMDAPAHSMYLNRGTRLDGLLKDDYPWRIEVHNGRIPNTGKMGWIVDIEKSDGDKGKEFNRICDGCGAVSNPPTDPAHLCHNPWNSKE
;
A
#
# COMPACT_ATOMS: atom_id res chain seq x y z
N MET A 1 16.27 28.29 23.94
CA MET A 1 14.82 28.50 24.15
C MET A 1 14.58 29.86 24.79
N ARG A 2 13.49 30.55 24.45
CA ARG A 2 13.07 31.78 25.16
C ARG A 2 11.88 31.49 26.08
N LEU A 3 11.85 32.13 27.24
CA LEU A 3 10.79 32.01 28.24
C LEU A 3 10.34 33.38 28.71
N ILE A 4 9.09 33.48 29.16
CA ILE A 4 8.50 34.67 29.75
C ILE A 4 8.71 34.58 31.26
N ASN A 5 9.33 35.58 31.86
CA ASN A 5 9.38 35.71 33.31
C ASN A 5 7.98 36.06 33.83
N THR A 6 7.40 35.24 34.70
CA THR A 6 5.99 35.39 35.08
C THR A 6 5.72 36.63 35.94
N ASN A 7 6.75 37.19 36.59
CA ASN A 7 6.65 38.41 37.39
C ASN A 7 6.80 39.68 36.56
N THR A 8 7.76 39.70 35.62
CA THR A 8 8.11 40.91 34.85
C THR A 8 7.47 40.94 33.47
N LEU A 9 6.99 39.79 32.97
CA LEU A 9 6.48 39.57 31.62
C LEU A 9 7.52 39.81 30.51
N HIS A 10 8.80 39.99 30.86
CA HIS A 10 9.87 40.09 29.88
C HIS A 10 10.29 38.71 29.36
N ILE A 11 10.76 38.70 28.12
CA ILE A 11 11.33 37.51 27.49
C ILE A 11 12.80 37.39 27.84
N GLU A 12 13.17 36.24 28.40
CA GLU A 12 14.54 35.85 28.73
C GLU A 12 14.97 34.67 27.86
N GLU A 13 16.23 34.63 27.46
CA GLU A 13 16.79 33.59 26.59
C GLU A 13 17.71 32.65 27.37
N PHE A 14 17.50 31.35 27.19
CA PHE A 14 18.23 30.29 27.84
C PHE A 14 18.85 29.35 26.80
N PHE A 15 20.13 29.06 26.95
CA PHE A 15 20.82 28.07 26.13
C PHE A 15 20.39 26.64 26.51
N ASP A 16 20.54 25.72 25.56
CA ASP A 16 20.11 24.34 25.73
C ASP A 16 20.73 23.69 26.98
N GLY A 17 19.91 22.93 27.71
CA GLY A 17 20.29 22.30 28.98
C GLY A 17 20.32 23.23 30.20
N HIS A 18 20.03 24.52 30.04
CA HIS A 18 20.06 25.52 31.12
C HIS A 18 18.71 26.23 31.33
N ALA A 19 17.64 25.71 30.73
CA ALA A 19 16.31 26.26 30.96
C ALA A 19 15.88 25.99 32.42
N PRO A 20 15.39 27.01 33.15
CA PRO A 20 14.78 26.81 34.47
C PRO A 20 13.48 26.02 34.34
N GLU A 21 12.86 25.63 35.46
CA GLU A 21 11.51 25.08 35.48
C GLU A 21 10.50 26.09 34.89
N TYR A 22 9.59 25.60 34.05
CA TYR A 22 8.62 26.44 33.34
C TYR A 22 7.28 25.74 33.14
N ALA A 23 6.23 26.55 33.02
CA ALA A 23 4.92 26.15 32.55
C ALA A 23 4.83 26.37 31.03
N ILE A 24 3.96 25.62 30.34
CA ILE A 24 3.80 25.73 28.89
C ILE A 24 2.32 25.87 28.49
N LEU A 25 2.02 26.81 27.59
CA LEU A 25 0.65 27.03 27.11
C LEU A 25 0.36 26.21 25.85
N SER A 26 -0.62 25.31 25.93
CA SER A 26 -1.26 24.69 24.78
C SER A 26 -2.55 25.43 24.44
N HIS A 27 -2.68 25.89 23.19
CA HIS A 27 -3.86 26.64 22.78
C HIS A 27 -4.06 26.66 21.26
N ARG A 28 -5.25 27.09 20.84
CA ARG A 28 -5.50 27.42 19.43
C ARG A 28 -5.24 28.90 19.18
N TRP A 29 -4.47 29.20 18.14
CA TRP A 29 -4.28 30.59 17.72
C TRP A 29 -5.62 31.20 17.30
N LEU A 30 -5.88 32.41 17.80
CA LEU A 30 -7.02 33.25 17.50
C LEU A 30 -6.52 34.56 16.88
N ASP A 31 -7.44 35.38 16.38
CA ASP A 31 -7.07 36.70 15.88
C ASP A 31 -6.50 37.55 17.01
N GLY A 32 -5.39 38.23 16.73
CA GLY A 32 -4.71 39.07 17.72
C GLY A 32 -3.76 38.32 18.65
N GLU A 33 -3.09 37.26 18.18
CA GLU A 33 -1.90 36.76 18.90
C GLU A 33 -0.78 37.81 18.97
N VAL A 34 0.01 37.73 20.04
CA VAL A 34 1.18 38.59 20.26
C VAL A 34 2.42 37.88 19.73
N THR A 35 3.19 38.55 18.87
CA THR A 35 4.46 38.03 18.36
C THR A 35 5.61 38.31 19.32
N LEU A 36 6.78 37.67 19.10
CA LEU A 36 8.00 37.96 19.85
C LEU A 36 8.36 39.46 19.79
N GLN A 37 8.32 40.04 18.60
CA GLN A 37 8.69 41.45 18.38
C GLN A 37 7.74 42.41 19.10
N GLU A 38 6.44 42.11 19.12
CA GLU A 38 5.44 42.91 19.82
C GLU A 38 5.55 42.79 21.33
N MET A 39 5.96 41.61 21.82
CA MET A 39 6.23 41.39 23.24
C MET A 39 7.46 42.17 23.69
N GLN A 40 8.55 42.14 22.92
CA GLN A 40 9.79 42.88 23.21
C GLN A 40 9.64 44.40 23.10
N ALA A 41 8.81 44.87 22.16
CA ALA A 41 8.53 46.29 21.98
C ALA A 41 7.38 46.82 22.86
N GLU A 42 6.74 45.95 23.64
CA GLU A 42 5.57 46.25 24.48
C GLU A 42 4.38 46.86 23.70
N THR A 43 4.28 46.58 22.39
CA THR A 43 3.23 47.11 21.50
C THR A 43 2.00 46.21 21.40
N GLY A 44 2.11 44.95 21.85
CA GLY A 44 1.04 43.96 21.80
C GLY A 44 0.06 43.96 22.96
N THR A 45 0.20 44.85 23.95
CA THR A 45 -0.49 44.79 25.26
C THR A 45 -2.02 44.89 25.19
N THR A 46 -2.56 45.50 24.14
CA THR A 46 -4.01 45.64 23.93
C THR A 46 -4.64 44.46 23.19
N LYS A 47 -3.83 43.51 22.70
CA LYS A 47 -4.33 42.39 21.91
C LYS A 47 -4.95 41.30 22.79
N PRO A 48 -5.97 40.57 22.30
CA PRO A 48 -6.53 39.42 23.01
C PRO A 48 -5.49 38.35 23.37
N GLY A 49 -4.50 38.11 22.50
CA GLY A 49 -3.40 37.17 22.77
C GLY A 49 -2.59 37.54 24.01
N TYR A 50 -2.47 38.83 24.32
CA TYR A 50 -1.77 39.30 25.52
C TYR A 50 -2.49 38.86 26.79
N GLN A 51 -3.82 38.87 26.81
CA GLN A 51 -4.61 38.40 27.96
C GLN A 51 -4.39 36.91 28.25
N LYS A 52 -4.19 36.09 27.21
CA LYS A 52 -3.81 34.67 27.40
C LYS A 52 -2.43 34.54 28.02
N ILE A 53 -1.45 35.35 27.59
CA ILE A 53 -0.11 35.38 28.18
C ILE A 53 -0.19 35.77 29.66
N LEU A 54 -0.94 36.83 30.00
CA LEU A 54 -1.15 37.25 31.38
C LEU A 54 -1.78 36.15 32.23
N SER A 55 -2.82 35.48 31.71
CA SER A 55 -3.50 34.40 32.42
C SER A 55 -2.57 33.19 32.60
N THR A 56 -1.80 32.82 31.58
CA THR A 56 -0.77 31.78 31.65
C THR A 56 0.26 32.09 32.74
N CYS A 57 0.79 33.32 32.79
CA CYS A 57 1.76 33.73 33.80
C CYS A 57 1.13 33.74 35.20
N LYS A 58 -0.14 34.14 35.32
CA LYS A 58 -0.88 34.11 36.57
C LYS A 58 -1.03 32.69 37.12
N GLU A 59 -1.44 31.74 36.29
CA GLU A 59 -1.57 30.34 36.70
C GLU A 59 -0.20 29.74 37.04
N ALA A 60 0.84 30.04 36.24
CA ALA A 60 2.21 29.63 36.54
C ALA A 60 2.68 30.16 37.90
N MET A 61 2.39 31.42 38.23
CA MET A 61 2.72 32.00 39.55
C MET A 61 1.95 31.31 40.69
N SER A 62 0.68 30.95 40.50
CA SER A 62 -0.06 30.23 41.54
C SER A 62 0.48 28.82 41.79
N ASP A 63 1.07 28.20 40.76
CA ASP A 63 1.76 26.91 40.88
C ASP A 63 3.22 27.05 41.32
N GLY A 64 3.70 28.27 41.60
CA GLY A 64 5.06 28.54 42.07
C GLY A 64 6.13 28.51 40.98
N ILE A 65 5.74 28.61 39.71
CA ILE A 65 6.62 28.53 38.54
C ILE A 65 6.97 29.94 38.04
N ALA A 66 8.27 30.25 38.00
CA ALA A 66 8.78 31.57 37.66
C ALA A 66 8.81 31.88 36.15
N TYR A 67 8.65 30.87 35.30
CA TYR A 67 8.77 31.00 33.85
C TYR A 67 7.60 30.34 33.11
N ALA A 68 7.18 30.94 32.00
CA ALA A 68 6.19 30.37 31.11
C ALA A 68 6.66 30.38 29.65
N TRP A 69 6.22 29.40 28.87
CA TRP A 69 6.47 29.34 27.43
C TRP A 69 5.17 29.44 26.66
N VAL A 70 5.17 30.28 25.62
CA VAL A 70 4.06 30.47 24.69
C VAL A 70 4.61 30.56 23.27
N ASP A 71 4.22 29.64 22.40
CA ASP A 71 4.74 29.49 21.03
C ASP A 71 4.61 30.74 20.15
N THR A 72 3.62 31.60 20.43
CA THR A 72 3.39 32.82 19.65
C THR A 72 4.45 33.89 19.83
N CYS A 73 5.02 34.00 21.03
CA CYS A 73 5.99 35.03 21.39
C CYS A 73 7.34 34.49 21.87
N CYS A 74 7.47 33.19 22.17
CA CYS A 74 8.75 32.58 22.56
C CYS A 74 9.56 32.04 21.36
N ILE A 75 8.97 31.99 20.17
CA ILE A 75 9.64 31.58 18.92
C ILE A 75 9.71 32.79 17.99
N ASP A 76 10.89 33.07 17.46
CA ASP A 76 11.06 34.03 16.37
C ASP A 76 10.62 33.41 15.04
N LYS A 77 9.37 33.67 14.67
CA LYS A 77 8.78 33.20 13.41
C LYS A 77 9.34 33.94 12.19
N THR A 78 10.14 34.99 12.36
CA THR A 78 10.80 35.70 11.26
C THR A 78 12.11 35.03 10.83
N SER A 79 12.70 34.23 11.72
CA SER A 79 13.90 33.43 11.45
C SER A 79 13.50 32.00 11.06
N SER A 80 13.71 31.63 9.79
CA SER A 80 13.42 30.27 9.32
C SER A 80 14.29 29.21 9.99
N ALA A 81 15.53 29.56 10.35
CA ALA A 81 16.44 28.68 11.08
C ALA A 81 15.90 28.39 12.49
N GLU A 82 15.51 29.44 13.22
CA GLU A 82 14.96 29.29 14.56
C GLU A 82 13.61 28.56 14.54
N LEU A 83 12.73 28.88 13.59
CA LEU A 83 11.46 28.17 13.43
C LEU A 83 11.69 26.66 13.18
N SER A 84 12.68 26.30 12.38
CA SER A 84 13.03 24.91 12.12
C SER A 84 13.58 24.20 13.37
N GLU A 85 14.43 24.88 14.14
CA GLU A 85 14.96 24.36 15.42
C GLU A 85 13.83 24.18 16.44
N ALA A 86 12.94 25.17 16.54
CA ALA A 86 11.81 25.15 17.45
C ALA A 86 10.83 24.02 17.15
N ILE A 87 10.46 23.82 15.87
CA ILE A 87 9.57 22.71 15.49
C ILE A 87 10.18 21.34 15.82
N ASN A 88 11.49 21.17 15.60
CA ASN A 88 12.19 19.92 15.95
C ASN A 88 12.35 19.72 17.47
N SER A 89 12.26 20.79 18.26
CA SER A 89 12.42 20.75 19.71
C SER A 89 11.10 20.77 20.48
N MET A 90 9.98 21.08 19.81
CA MET A 90 8.73 21.42 20.48
C MET A 90 8.21 20.29 21.37
N TYR A 91 8.25 19.04 20.90
CA TYR A 91 7.85 17.89 21.71
C TYR A 91 8.65 17.79 23.01
N ARG A 92 9.98 18.00 22.93
CA ARG A 92 10.85 17.99 24.10
C ARG A 92 10.50 19.11 25.06
N TRP A 93 10.21 20.32 24.56
CA TRP A 93 9.78 21.43 25.41
C TRP A 93 8.45 21.17 26.11
N TYR A 94 7.50 20.51 25.44
CA TYR A 94 6.28 20.07 26.11
C TYR A 94 6.53 18.95 27.14
N ALA A 95 7.42 18.00 26.84
CA ALA A 95 7.78 16.91 27.75
C ALA A 95 8.54 17.38 29.01
N GLU A 96 9.40 18.39 28.89
CA GLU A 96 10.22 18.93 29.98
C GLU A 96 9.48 19.98 30.83
N ALA A 97 8.34 20.50 30.37
CA ALA A 97 7.55 21.47 31.13
C ALA A 97 6.98 20.85 32.41
N GLN A 98 6.98 21.61 33.49
CA GLN A 98 6.42 21.17 34.78
C GLN A 98 4.91 20.95 34.69
N ILE A 99 4.23 21.80 33.93
CA ILE A 99 2.80 21.73 33.69
C ILE A 99 2.46 22.35 32.34
N CYS A 100 1.53 21.72 31.63
CA CYS A 100 0.91 22.28 30.45
C CYS A 100 -0.49 22.81 30.77
N TYR A 101 -0.72 24.09 30.50
CA TYR A 101 -2.06 24.68 30.57
C TYR A 101 -2.71 24.58 29.19
N ALA A 102 -3.75 23.75 29.07
CA ALA A 102 -4.52 23.60 27.84
C ALA A 102 -5.73 24.53 27.87
N PHE A 103 -5.68 25.63 27.10
CA PHE A 103 -6.74 26.63 27.06
C PHE A 103 -7.74 26.35 25.93
N LEU A 104 -8.98 26.00 26.30
CA LEU A 104 -10.09 25.67 25.41
C LEU A 104 -11.06 26.86 25.34
N ASN A 105 -10.77 27.81 24.45
CA ASN A 105 -11.57 29.03 24.27
C ASN A 105 -13.01 28.80 23.78
N ASP A 106 -13.34 27.59 23.31
CA ASP A 106 -14.66 27.22 22.81
C ASP A 106 -15.49 26.40 23.80
N VAL A 107 -14.98 26.18 25.02
CA VAL A 107 -15.71 25.56 26.12
C VAL A 107 -16.13 26.66 27.10
N ALA A 108 -17.44 26.80 27.34
CA ALA A 108 -17.99 27.86 28.20
C ALA A 108 -18.52 27.37 29.55
N VAL A 109 -18.40 26.06 29.83
CA VAL A 109 -18.93 25.40 31.04
C VAL A 109 -17.81 25.09 32.02
N ASP A 110 -18.14 25.05 33.31
CA ASP A 110 -17.19 24.78 34.40
C ASP A 110 -17.11 23.30 34.77
N ASP A 111 -18.14 22.52 34.45
CA ASP A 111 -18.18 21.07 34.68
C ASP A 111 -18.30 20.35 33.33
N VAL A 112 -17.29 19.52 33.03
CA VAL A 112 -17.22 18.69 31.82
C VAL A 112 -17.36 17.20 32.11
N SER A 113 -17.70 16.84 33.35
CA SER A 113 -17.78 15.45 33.80
C SER A 113 -19.13 14.78 33.52
N SER A 114 -20.17 15.53 33.13
CA SER A 114 -21.49 14.95 32.84
C SER A 114 -22.33 15.77 31.86
N GLY A 115 -23.24 15.08 31.17
CA GLY A 115 -24.33 15.68 30.40
C GLY A 115 -23.83 16.65 29.31
N PRO A 116 -24.40 17.87 29.22
CA PRO A 116 -24.00 18.86 28.21
C PRO A 116 -22.53 19.29 28.28
N GLY A 117 -21.90 19.16 29.44
CA GLY A 117 -20.50 19.57 29.65
C GLY A 117 -19.50 18.63 28.99
N GLU A 118 -19.72 17.31 29.13
CA GLU A 118 -18.93 16.28 28.46
C GLU A 118 -18.97 16.47 26.93
N ASP A 119 -20.16 16.75 26.41
CA ASP A 119 -20.40 17.06 25.01
C ASP A 119 -19.64 18.30 24.53
N ALA A 120 -19.60 19.37 25.34
CA ALA A 120 -18.89 20.61 25.01
C ALA A 120 -17.37 20.38 24.97
N PHE A 121 -16.82 19.64 25.93
CA PHE A 121 -15.41 19.24 25.95
C PHE A 121 -15.06 18.39 24.73
N ALA A 122 -15.85 17.36 24.44
CA ALA A 122 -15.63 16.45 23.32
C ALA A 122 -15.68 17.15 21.95
N LYS A 123 -16.49 18.19 21.82
CA LYS A 123 -16.63 18.99 20.59
C LYS A 123 -15.63 20.13 20.47
N SER A 124 -14.78 20.35 21.48
CA SER A 124 -13.77 21.40 21.41
C SER A 124 -12.85 21.18 20.20
N MET A 125 -12.67 22.24 19.44
CA MET A 125 -11.77 22.27 18.30
C MET A 125 -10.30 22.11 18.71
N TRP A 126 -9.97 22.20 20.01
CA TRP A 126 -8.63 21.89 20.50
C TRP A 126 -8.24 20.44 20.15
N PHE A 127 -9.16 19.47 20.25
CA PHE A 127 -8.90 18.08 19.90
C PHE A 127 -8.72 17.81 18.40
N THR A 128 -9.13 18.75 17.54
CA THR A 128 -9.01 18.62 16.08
C THR A 128 -7.80 19.37 15.54
N ARG A 129 -7.06 20.14 16.33
CA ARG A 129 -5.83 20.81 15.87
C ARG A 129 -4.67 19.81 15.77
N GLY A 130 -3.86 19.87 14.71
CA GLY A 130 -2.70 18.97 14.54
C GLY A 130 -1.69 19.06 15.69
N TRP A 131 -1.21 20.27 15.99
CA TRP A 131 -0.16 20.51 16.99
C TRP A 131 -0.53 20.07 18.40
N THR A 132 -1.80 20.23 18.81
CA THR A 132 -2.25 19.88 20.18
C THR A 132 -2.15 18.37 20.50
N LEU A 133 -1.83 17.51 19.52
CA LEU A 133 -1.55 16.10 19.80
C LEU A 133 -0.29 15.93 20.66
N GLN A 134 0.83 16.52 20.22
CA GLN A 134 2.07 16.44 21.01
C GLN A 134 1.94 17.24 22.30
N GLU A 135 1.16 18.32 22.30
CA GLU A 135 0.91 19.15 23.49
C GLU A 135 0.06 18.39 24.54
N LEU A 136 -0.72 17.40 24.13
CA LEU A 136 -1.45 16.50 25.01
C LEU A 136 -0.57 15.35 25.53
N VAL A 137 0.20 14.76 24.62
CA VAL A 137 0.88 13.48 24.82
C VAL A 137 2.24 13.65 25.49
N ALA A 138 2.98 14.70 25.14
CA ALA A 138 4.34 14.89 25.62
C ALA A 138 4.43 15.31 27.09
N PRO A 139 3.66 16.31 27.58
CA PRO A 139 3.76 16.73 28.98
C PRO A 139 3.23 15.66 29.92
N GLU A 140 3.88 15.47 31.06
CA GLU A 140 3.38 14.56 32.09
C GLU A 140 2.06 15.08 32.70
N HIS A 141 2.01 16.38 33.01
CA HIS A 141 0.87 17.06 33.62
C HIS A 141 0.21 18.04 32.65
N VAL A 142 -1.10 17.93 32.47
CA VAL A 142 -1.90 18.89 31.69
C VAL A 142 -3.14 19.26 32.50
N THR A 143 -3.38 20.56 32.65
CA THR A 143 -4.60 21.14 33.26
C THR A 143 -5.38 21.87 32.18
N PHE A 144 -6.66 21.54 32.06
CA PHE A 144 -7.57 22.10 31.07
C PHE A 144 -8.32 23.29 31.65
N TYR A 145 -8.34 24.40 30.91
CA TYR A 145 -9.05 25.62 31.25
C TYR A 145 -10.08 25.95 30.19
N ASN A 146 -11.26 26.39 30.61
CA ASN A 146 -12.33 26.85 29.72
C ASN A 146 -12.10 28.30 29.26
N ALA A 147 -13.01 28.85 28.45
CA ALA A 147 -12.92 30.20 27.89
C ALA A 147 -12.84 31.34 28.94
N SER A 148 -13.27 31.06 30.18
CA SER A 148 -13.20 32.00 31.31
C SER A 148 -11.98 31.78 32.20
N TRP A 149 -10.99 30.99 31.75
CA TRP A 149 -9.83 30.58 32.54
C TRP A 149 -10.20 29.92 33.88
N ARG A 150 -11.28 29.13 33.88
CA ARG A 150 -11.61 28.23 34.99
C ARG A 150 -11.10 26.82 34.67
N GLU A 151 -10.44 26.21 35.64
CA GLU A 151 -10.04 24.81 35.55
C GLU A 151 -11.29 23.92 35.40
N ILE A 152 -11.26 23.05 34.39
CA ILE A 152 -12.32 22.06 34.12
C ILE A 152 -11.85 20.62 34.33
N GLY A 153 -10.56 20.43 34.62
CA GLY A 153 -9.97 19.15 35.01
C GLY A 153 -8.56 18.95 34.48
N THR A 154 -7.96 17.84 34.84
CA THR A 154 -6.59 17.44 34.44
C THR A 154 -6.59 16.28 33.46
N LYS A 155 -5.49 16.06 32.72
CA LYS A 155 -5.29 14.85 31.89
C LYS A 155 -5.59 13.57 32.64
N ALA A 156 -5.14 13.47 33.89
CA ALA A 156 -5.37 12.30 34.74
C ALA A 156 -6.87 12.09 35.05
N SER A 157 -7.59 13.17 35.40
CA SER A 157 -9.02 13.12 35.73
C SER A 157 -9.92 12.89 34.49
N LEU A 158 -9.54 13.44 33.33
CA LEU A 158 -10.34 13.42 32.10
C LEU A 158 -9.89 12.33 31.11
N ARG A 159 -8.97 11.44 31.48
CA ARG A 159 -8.37 10.43 30.58
C ARG A 159 -9.39 9.59 29.80
N VAL A 160 -10.53 9.25 30.40
CA VAL A 160 -11.58 8.46 29.73
C VAL A 160 -12.26 9.29 28.64
N ALA A 161 -12.63 10.54 28.93
CA ALA A 161 -13.20 11.47 27.97
C ALA A 161 -12.21 11.78 26.83
N ILE A 162 -10.94 12.04 27.18
CA ILE A 162 -9.87 12.28 26.20
C ILE A 162 -9.69 11.07 25.28
N ALA A 163 -9.62 9.85 25.84
CA ALA A 163 -9.49 8.62 25.06
C ALA A 163 -10.67 8.41 24.10
N ALA A 164 -11.91 8.67 24.55
CA ALA A 164 -13.09 8.58 23.70
C ALA A 164 -13.00 9.53 22.48
N VAL A 165 -12.57 10.77 22.69
CA VAL A 165 -12.49 11.81 21.65
C VAL A 165 -11.30 11.61 20.71
N THR A 166 -10.17 11.14 21.22
CA THR A 166 -8.89 11.10 20.49
C THR A 166 -8.49 9.73 19.96
N GLN A 167 -9.09 8.65 20.49
CA GLN A 167 -8.66 7.26 20.31
C GLN A 167 -7.25 6.96 20.86
N ILE A 168 -6.70 7.86 21.70
CA ILE A 168 -5.50 7.57 22.47
C ILE A 168 -5.86 6.60 23.58
N ASP A 169 -5.07 5.54 23.73
CA ASP A 169 -5.25 4.56 24.79
C ASP A 169 -5.20 5.22 26.17
N VAL A 170 -6.12 4.83 27.07
CA VAL A 170 -6.17 5.38 28.43
C VAL A 170 -4.83 5.20 29.16
N ALA A 171 -4.12 4.11 28.88
CA ALA A 171 -2.79 3.85 29.43
C ALA A 171 -1.74 4.89 28.98
N MET A 172 -1.81 5.39 27.74
CA MET A 172 -0.91 6.44 27.24
C MET A 172 -1.12 7.79 27.96
N LEU A 173 -2.30 8.01 28.52
CA LEU A 173 -2.63 9.25 29.24
C LEU A 173 -2.20 9.22 30.72
N GLN A 174 -1.59 8.13 31.18
CA GLN A 174 -1.08 7.97 32.54
C GLN A 174 0.35 8.50 32.66
N THR A 175 0.74 8.91 33.87
CA THR A 175 2.13 9.20 34.22
C THR A 175 3.02 7.99 33.92
N GLY A 176 4.17 8.24 33.30
CA GLY A 176 5.19 7.22 32.99
C GLY A 176 4.89 6.36 31.76
N ALA A 177 3.85 6.66 30.98
CA ALA A 177 3.58 5.96 29.73
C ALA A 177 4.66 6.19 28.68
N ASN A 178 4.99 5.14 27.91
CA ASN A 178 5.99 5.20 26.85
C ASN A 178 5.33 5.14 25.46
N LEU A 179 5.67 6.08 24.59
CA LEU A 179 5.22 6.10 23.19
C LEU A 179 5.65 4.86 22.40
N GLU A 180 6.81 4.29 22.74
CA GLU A 180 7.38 3.14 22.02
C GLU A 180 6.61 1.84 22.25
N ASP A 181 5.75 1.78 23.28
CA ASP A 181 4.85 0.64 23.53
C ASP A 181 3.73 0.55 22.48
N TYR A 182 3.55 1.60 21.68
CA TYR A 182 2.50 1.71 20.68
C TYR A 182 3.04 1.67 19.25
N SER A 183 2.41 0.84 18.43
CA SER A 183 2.76 0.70 17.00
C SER A 183 2.67 2.03 16.26
N ILE A 184 3.40 2.14 15.15
CA ILE A 184 3.32 3.31 14.26
C ILE A 184 1.87 3.56 13.81
N ALA A 185 1.14 2.51 13.43
CA ALA A 185 -0.25 2.63 12.98
C ALA A 185 -1.17 3.19 14.05
N ARG A 186 -1.01 2.73 15.30
CA ARG A 186 -1.80 3.20 16.43
C ARG A 186 -1.48 4.67 16.74
N ARG A 187 -0.20 5.04 16.79
CA ARG A 187 0.22 6.45 16.95
C ARG A 187 -0.28 7.36 15.82
N MET A 188 -0.21 6.91 14.57
CA MET A 188 -0.78 7.63 13.41
C MET A 188 -2.29 7.83 13.55
N SER A 189 -3.01 6.84 14.12
CA SER A 189 -4.47 6.93 14.28
C SER A 189 -4.91 8.06 15.21
N TRP A 190 -4.08 8.45 16.18
CA TRP A 190 -4.34 9.58 17.10
C TRP A 190 -4.37 10.94 16.39
N ALA A 191 -3.81 11.02 15.19
CA ALA A 191 -3.81 12.19 14.32
C ALA A 191 -4.84 12.13 13.20
N SER A 192 -5.57 11.01 13.05
CA SER A 192 -6.41 10.73 11.88
C SER A 192 -7.57 11.71 11.69
N ARG A 193 -8.05 12.34 12.78
CA ARG A 193 -9.12 13.34 12.77
C ARG A 193 -8.63 14.78 12.95
N ARG A 194 -7.32 14.99 12.97
CA ARG A 194 -6.73 16.32 13.19
C ARG A 194 -6.52 17.05 11.87
N VAL A 195 -6.51 18.38 11.96
CA VAL A 195 -6.37 19.30 10.83
C VAL A 195 -5.32 20.36 11.12
N THR A 196 -4.62 20.77 10.07
CA THR A 196 -3.60 21.81 10.10
C THR A 196 -3.90 22.89 9.07
N THR A 197 -3.37 24.09 9.30
CA THR A 197 -3.59 25.22 8.38
C THR A 197 -2.73 25.08 7.14
N ARG A 198 -1.44 24.78 7.32
CA ARG A 198 -0.55 24.39 6.22
C ARG A 198 -0.58 22.87 6.06
N LYS A 199 -0.44 22.39 4.83
CA LYS A 199 -0.49 20.94 4.55
C LYS A 199 0.69 20.23 5.19
N GLU A 200 1.87 20.86 5.14
CA GLU A 200 3.12 20.32 5.65
C GLU A 200 3.11 20.15 7.17
N ASP A 201 2.39 21.03 7.88
CA ASP A 201 2.25 20.95 9.34
C ASP A 201 1.65 19.63 9.81
N MET A 202 0.88 18.93 8.96
CA MET A 202 0.36 17.59 9.30
C MET A 202 1.49 16.58 9.53
N ALA A 203 2.61 16.74 8.83
CA ALA A 203 3.80 15.95 9.06
C ALA A 203 4.61 16.51 10.24
N TYR A 204 4.82 17.83 10.26
CA TYR A 204 5.69 18.47 11.26
C TYR A 204 5.16 18.37 12.68
N CYS A 205 3.83 18.37 12.87
CA CYS A 205 3.24 18.20 14.19
C CYS A 205 3.40 16.79 14.79
N LEU A 206 3.88 15.81 14.00
CA LEU A 206 4.06 14.42 14.40
C LEU A 206 5.52 14.03 14.66
N LEU A 207 6.48 14.92 14.40
CA LEU A 207 7.91 14.61 14.52
C LEU A 207 8.28 14.04 15.88
N GLY A 208 7.82 14.69 16.96
CA GLY A 208 8.07 14.21 18.31
C GLY A 208 7.30 12.94 18.68
N ILE A 209 6.08 12.75 18.16
CA ILE A 209 5.29 11.52 18.37
C ILE A 209 6.05 10.30 17.83
N PHE A 210 6.84 10.48 16.77
CA PHE A 210 7.63 9.42 16.17
C PHE A 210 9.14 9.50 16.47
N ASN A 211 9.56 10.47 17.29
CA ASN A 211 10.96 10.72 17.62
C ASN A 211 11.88 10.81 16.37
N VAL A 212 11.49 11.65 15.41
CA VAL A 212 12.27 11.91 14.19
C VAL A 212 12.53 13.39 13.99
N ASN A 213 13.62 13.71 13.28
CA ASN A 213 13.96 15.07 12.89
C ASN A 213 14.06 15.17 11.36
N MET A 214 13.59 16.28 10.80
CA MET A 214 13.71 16.54 9.37
C MET A 214 13.69 18.04 9.08
N PRO A 215 14.27 18.52 7.95
CA PRO A 215 14.19 19.91 7.54
C PRO A 215 12.75 20.36 7.22
N MET A 216 12.37 21.57 7.69
CA MET A 216 11.09 22.22 7.37
C MET A 216 11.12 22.86 5.98
N LEU A 217 10.45 22.24 5.01
CA LEU A 217 10.36 22.73 3.62
C LEU A 217 8.92 23.16 3.29
N TYR A 218 8.52 24.34 3.75
CA TYR A 218 7.21 24.88 3.38
C TYR A 218 7.10 25.12 1.87
N GLY A 219 6.01 24.65 1.26
CA GLY A 219 5.79 24.65 -0.19
C GLY A 219 5.95 23.26 -0.83
N GLU A 220 6.36 22.24 -0.08
CA GLU A 220 6.45 20.88 -0.60
C GLU A 220 5.11 20.12 -0.63
N GLY A 221 4.09 20.65 0.05
CA GLY A 221 2.74 20.09 0.09
C GLY A 221 2.68 18.71 0.74
N ASP A 222 1.92 17.80 0.14
CA ASP A 222 1.67 16.45 0.69
C ASP A 222 2.95 15.60 0.78
N ARG A 223 4.05 16.01 0.12
CA ARG A 223 5.36 15.34 0.20
C ARG A 223 5.97 15.38 1.61
N ALA A 224 5.61 16.37 2.42
CA ALA A 224 6.08 16.44 3.81
C ALA A 224 5.69 15.17 4.59
N PHE A 225 4.47 14.65 4.36
CA PHE A 225 3.99 13.44 5.04
C PHE A 225 4.65 12.16 4.50
N SER A 226 5.01 12.12 3.21
CA SER A 226 5.85 11.04 2.69
C SER A 226 7.24 11.05 3.32
N ARG A 227 7.89 12.23 3.42
CA ARG A 227 9.19 12.37 4.08
C ARG A 227 9.15 11.98 5.56
N LEU A 228 8.09 12.33 6.28
CA LEU A 228 7.89 11.87 7.65
C LEU A 228 7.95 10.33 7.73
N GLN A 229 7.19 9.65 6.87
CA GLN A 229 7.19 8.18 6.85
C GLN A 229 8.57 7.62 6.46
N GLU A 230 9.28 8.26 5.54
CA GLU A 230 10.66 7.89 5.19
C GLU A 230 11.61 7.99 6.39
N GLU A 231 11.55 9.08 7.17
CA GLU A 231 12.36 9.22 8.39
C GLU A 231 11.97 8.21 9.48
N ILE A 232 10.67 7.91 9.63
CA ILE A 232 10.21 6.85 10.53
C ILE A 232 10.81 5.50 10.11
N MET A 233 10.78 5.17 8.81
CA MET A 233 11.34 3.92 8.28
C MET A 233 12.85 3.79 8.46
N ARG A 234 13.60 4.91 8.50
CA ARG A 234 15.05 4.86 8.75
C ARG A 234 15.38 4.31 10.14
N ASN A 235 14.47 4.51 11.10
CA ASN A 235 14.70 4.20 12.52
C ASN A 235 13.80 3.08 13.06
N SER A 236 12.90 2.51 12.24
CA SER A 236 11.94 1.49 12.69
C SER A 236 11.65 0.44 11.62
N ASP A 237 11.54 -0.82 12.05
CA ASP A 237 11.13 -1.99 11.27
C ASP A 237 9.63 -2.34 11.43
N ASP A 238 8.84 -1.48 12.09
CA ASP A 238 7.43 -1.73 12.35
C ASP A 238 6.55 -1.60 11.08
N HIS A 239 6.18 -2.76 10.52
CA HIS A 239 5.31 -2.89 9.35
C HIS A 239 3.89 -2.34 9.56
N SER A 240 3.49 -1.98 10.79
CA SER A 240 2.22 -1.29 11.02
C SER A 240 2.14 0.03 10.24
N LEU A 241 3.28 0.65 9.91
CA LEU A 241 3.34 1.79 8.99
C LEU A 241 2.64 1.54 7.64
N PHE A 242 2.59 0.29 7.16
CA PHE A 242 1.96 -0.08 5.89
C PHE A 242 0.52 -0.61 6.06
N ALA A 243 0.00 -0.63 7.28
CA ALA A 243 -1.30 -1.21 7.62
C ALA A 243 -2.49 -0.22 7.55
N TRP A 244 -2.28 0.96 6.98
CA TRP A 244 -3.37 1.91 6.71
C TRP A 244 -4.33 1.38 5.63
N SER A 245 -5.48 2.03 5.47
CA SER A 245 -6.49 1.68 4.46
C SER A 245 -7.02 2.92 3.75
N SER A 246 -7.37 2.81 2.47
CA SER A 246 -7.98 3.91 1.72
C SER A 246 -9.17 3.44 0.87
N PRO A 247 -10.27 4.22 0.78
CA PRO A 247 -11.45 3.87 -0.02
C PRO A 247 -11.21 3.98 -1.54
N SER A 248 -10.08 4.54 -1.97
CA SER A 248 -9.72 4.56 -3.39
C SER A 248 -9.59 3.12 -3.91
N THR A 249 -10.03 2.84 -5.14
CA THR A 249 -9.84 1.53 -5.79
C THR A 249 -8.60 1.47 -6.67
N GLY A 250 -7.97 2.61 -6.95
CA GLY A 250 -6.76 2.69 -7.76
C GLY A 250 -5.55 2.01 -7.09
N ALA A 251 -4.55 1.71 -7.90
CA ALA A 251 -3.25 1.30 -7.42
C ALA A 251 -2.58 2.41 -6.60
N ARG A 252 -1.71 2.02 -5.68
CA ARG A 252 -1.06 2.93 -4.73
C ARG A 252 0.32 2.45 -4.30
N GLY A 253 1.02 3.31 -3.56
CA GLY A 253 2.25 2.98 -2.86
C GLY A 253 2.01 2.21 -1.56
N LEU A 254 3.09 1.99 -0.81
CA LEU A 254 3.01 1.50 0.57
C LEU A 254 2.90 2.65 1.58
N LEU A 255 3.37 3.84 1.23
CA LEU A 255 3.26 5.03 2.07
C LEU A 255 1.86 5.66 1.94
N ALA A 256 1.27 5.99 3.09
CA ALA A 256 0.00 6.69 3.19
C ALA A 256 0.11 8.14 2.72
N ARG A 257 -1.03 8.80 2.44
CA ARG A 257 -1.04 10.23 2.08
C ARG A 257 -1.31 11.14 3.28
N SER A 258 -1.94 10.60 4.33
CA SER A 258 -2.31 11.35 5.52
C SER A 258 -2.51 10.41 6.70
N PRO A 259 -2.39 10.89 7.96
CA PRO A 259 -2.83 10.14 9.13
C PRO A 259 -4.30 9.69 9.07
N ALA A 260 -5.12 10.37 8.28
CA ALA A 260 -6.52 9.98 8.04
C ALA A 260 -6.67 8.55 7.49
N ASP A 261 -5.68 8.07 6.71
CA ASP A 261 -5.67 6.69 6.19
C ASP A 261 -5.52 5.64 7.33
N PHE A 262 -5.11 6.06 8.54
CA PHE A 262 -4.95 5.24 9.73
C PHE A 262 -6.13 5.32 10.72
N ALA A 263 -7.27 5.90 10.33
CA ALA A 263 -8.42 6.09 11.23
C ALA A 263 -8.95 4.79 11.88
N SER A 264 -8.76 3.63 11.23
CA SER A 264 -9.16 2.30 11.72
C SER A 264 -8.01 1.49 12.36
N CYS A 265 -6.90 2.16 12.71
CA CYS A 265 -5.67 1.50 13.17
C CYS A 265 -5.43 1.56 14.68
N ALA A 266 -6.40 2.07 15.45
CA ALA A 266 -6.28 2.20 16.92
C ALA A 266 -6.15 0.86 17.67
N ASN A 267 -6.37 -0.28 17.01
CA ASN A 267 -6.20 -1.63 17.57
C ASN A 267 -5.18 -2.48 16.80
N ILE A 268 -4.24 -1.84 16.10
CA ILE A 268 -3.14 -2.51 15.40
C ILE A 268 -1.89 -2.45 16.26
N ASP A 269 -1.32 -3.61 16.55
CA ASP A 269 -0.09 -3.77 17.30
C ASP A 269 1.00 -4.38 16.42
N ALA A 270 2.26 -4.08 16.75
CA ALA A 270 3.39 -4.74 16.13
C ALA A 270 3.46 -6.21 16.60
N THR A 271 3.75 -7.16 15.70
CA THR A 271 3.82 -8.58 16.10
C THR A 271 5.16 -8.90 16.74
N HIS A 272 5.17 -9.63 17.86
CA HIS A 272 6.43 -10.16 18.44
C HIS A 272 7.11 -11.20 17.55
N ALA A 273 6.33 -12.04 16.85
CA ALA A 273 6.85 -13.03 15.92
C ALA A 273 7.17 -12.36 14.57
N ARG A 274 8.34 -11.73 14.46
CA ARG A 274 8.79 -11.06 13.23
C ARG A 274 9.09 -12.08 12.12
N TRP A 275 8.47 -11.90 10.96
CA TRP A 275 8.77 -12.68 9.76
C TRP A 275 9.73 -11.94 8.84
N ASN A 276 9.80 -10.62 8.93
CA ASN A 276 10.78 -9.82 8.21
C ASN A 276 12.20 -10.20 8.65
N LYS A 277 13.12 -10.19 7.68
CA LYS A 277 14.53 -10.58 7.87
C LYS A 277 15.50 -9.50 7.40
N GLU A 278 15.02 -8.50 6.67
CA GLU A 278 15.85 -7.55 5.95
C GLU A 278 15.36 -6.12 6.17
N PRO A 279 16.27 -5.12 6.20
CA PRO A 279 15.89 -3.71 6.20
C PRO A 279 15.13 -3.32 4.92
N TYR A 280 14.23 -2.35 5.05
CA TYR A 280 13.53 -1.75 3.91
C TYR A 280 13.88 -0.26 3.76
N ALA A 281 13.85 0.23 2.52
CA ALA A 281 14.21 1.61 2.21
C ALA A 281 13.60 2.09 0.89
N ILE A 282 13.52 3.41 0.72
CA ILE A 282 13.21 4.02 -0.58
C ILE A 282 14.42 3.91 -1.52
N SER A 283 14.16 3.54 -2.78
CA SER A 283 15.12 3.50 -3.87
C SER A 283 14.55 4.18 -5.13
N ASN A 284 15.38 4.39 -6.15
CA ASN A 284 14.94 4.87 -7.46
C ASN A 284 14.00 3.89 -8.19
N LEU A 285 13.89 2.64 -7.72
CA LEU A 285 12.95 1.63 -8.21
C LEU A 285 11.65 1.58 -7.39
N GLY A 286 11.52 2.36 -6.32
CA GLY A 286 10.41 2.32 -5.37
C GLY A 286 10.86 1.91 -3.97
N LEU A 287 9.91 1.66 -3.07
CA LEU A 287 10.20 1.12 -1.73
C LEU A 287 10.60 -0.34 -1.87
N LYS A 288 11.86 -0.64 -1.57
CA LYS A 288 12.41 -2.00 -1.53
C LYS A 288 12.08 -2.61 -0.18
N ILE A 289 11.34 -3.73 -0.17
CA ILE A 289 11.01 -4.48 1.02
C ILE A 289 10.96 -5.97 0.69
N GLN A 290 11.41 -6.82 1.62
CA GLN A 290 11.25 -8.26 1.51
C GLN A 290 10.01 -8.69 2.29
N LEU A 291 9.07 -9.35 1.61
CA LEU A 291 7.83 -9.81 2.26
C LEU A 291 7.59 -11.30 2.01
N PRO A 292 7.04 -12.02 2.99
CA PRO A 292 6.44 -13.33 2.78
C PRO A 292 5.14 -13.15 2.00
N MET A 293 5.12 -13.71 0.78
CA MET A 293 4.05 -13.51 -0.19
C MET A 293 3.57 -14.85 -0.75
N LEU A 294 2.27 -14.96 -0.98
CA LEU A 294 1.68 -16.05 -1.76
C LEU A 294 0.89 -15.51 -2.96
N PRO A 295 0.80 -16.27 -4.06
CA PRO A 295 -0.05 -15.90 -5.18
C PRO A 295 -1.53 -15.89 -4.75
N TRP A 296 -2.26 -14.86 -5.15
CA TRP A 296 -3.69 -14.72 -4.89
C TRP A 296 -4.52 -14.65 -6.17
N ALA A 297 -3.96 -14.05 -7.20
CA ALA A 297 -4.46 -14.06 -8.56
C ALA A 297 -3.26 -13.92 -9.54
N MET A 298 -3.47 -14.00 -10.85
CA MET A 298 -2.35 -14.18 -11.79
C MET A 298 -1.30 -13.09 -11.66
N ASP A 299 -1.66 -11.86 -11.30
CA ASP A 299 -0.72 -10.75 -11.10
C ASP A 299 -0.66 -10.22 -9.68
N THR A 300 -1.58 -10.69 -8.83
CA THR A 300 -1.75 -10.22 -7.46
C THR A 300 -1.27 -11.25 -6.44
N TYR A 301 -0.52 -10.77 -5.46
CA TYR A 301 -0.03 -11.53 -4.34
C TYR A 301 -0.65 -11.00 -3.06
N LEU A 302 -0.91 -11.91 -2.12
CA LEU A 302 -1.16 -11.54 -0.73
C LEU A 302 0.18 -11.54 0.02
N ALA A 303 0.55 -10.40 0.56
CA ALA A 303 1.77 -10.19 1.35
C ALA A 303 1.43 -10.04 2.83
N ALA A 304 2.13 -10.77 3.70
CA ALA A 304 1.97 -10.65 5.15
C ALA A 304 2.79 -9.49 5.71
N LEU A 305 2.20 -8.74 6.64
CA LEU A 305 2.85 -7.68 7.41
C LEU A 305 3.19 -8.17 8.83
N ASP A 306 4.23 -7.60 9.45
CA ASP A 306 4.62 -7.86 10.85
C ASP A 306 3.83 -6.99 11.84
N CYS A 307 2.52 -6.97 11.66
CA CYS A 307 1.58 -6.31 12.54
C CYS A 307 0.28 -7.12 12.61
N ALA A 308 -0.48 -6.91 13.68
CA ALA A 308 -1.69 -7.66 13.97
C ALA A 308 -2.82 -6.75 14.43
N ARG A 309 -4.04 -7.12 14.08
CA ARG A 309 -5.27 -6.57 14.66
C ARG A 309 -5.89 -7.63 15.55
N ASP A 310 -6.10 -7.31 16.82
CA ASP A 310 -6.67 -8.23 17.81
C ASP A 310 -5.92 -9.59 17.84
N GLY A 311 -4.59 -9.54 17.79
CA GLY A 311 -3.71 -10.73 17.78
C GLY A 311 -3.63 -11.49 16.44
N LYS A 312 -4.38 -11.08 15.41
CA LYS A 312 -4.36 -11.73 14.09
C LYS A 312 -3.53 -10.93 13.10
N ARG A 313 -2.57 -11.59 12.46
CA ARG A 313 -1.65 -10.97 11.49
C ARG A 313 -2.41 -10.31 10.34
N LEU A 314 -1.89 -9.18 9.87
CA LEU A 314 -2.45 -8.44 8.74
C LEU A 314 -1.73 -8.74 7.42
N GLY A 315 -2.46 -8.57 6.32
CA GLY A 315 -1.93 -8.70 4.97
C GLY A 315 -2.45 -7.63 4.02
N ILE A 316 -1.67 -7.39 2.96
CA ILE A 316 -1.97 -6.44 1.89
C ILE A 316 -1.82 -7.12 0.53
N PHE A 317 -2.54 -6.62 -0.48
CA PHE A 317 -2.42 -7.12 -1.84
C PHE A 317 -1.42 -6.29 -2.64
N LEU A 318 -0.45 -6.98 -3.26
CA LEU A 318 0.56 -6.39 -4.14
C LEU A 318 0.44 -6.97 -5.54
N ARG A 319 0.25 -6.08 -6.51
CA ARG A 319 0.11 -6.46 -7.92
C ARG A 319 1.38 -6.15 -8.71
N LEU A 320 1.86 -7.13 -9.47
CA LEU A 320 2.99 -7.00 -10.38
C LEU A 320 2.65 -6.01 -11.51
N LEU A 321 3.55 -5.07 -11.76
CA LEU A 321 3.43 -4.10 -12.85
C LEU A 321 4.12 -4.62 -14.12
N PRO A 322 3.83 -4.05 -15.30
CA PRO A 322 4.43 -4.45 -16.58
C PRO A 322 5.96 -4.31 -16.71
N ARG A 323 6.67 -3.91 -15.65
CA ARG A 323 8.12 -3.79 -15.61
C ARG A 323 8.63 -4.71 -14.50
N GLU A 324 9.64 -5.52 -14.80
CA GLU A 324 10.14 -6.56 -13.90
C GLU A 324 10.37 -6.07 -12.47
N ASN A 325 9.93 -6.89 -11.51
CA ASN A 325 10.05 -6.71 -10.05
C ASN A 325 9.44 -5.43 -9.46
N ARG A 326 8.60 -4.70 -10.21
CA ARG A 326 7.87 -3.54 -9.68
C ARG A 326 6.43 -3.90 -9.33
N TYR A 327 5.98 -3.39 -8.20
CA TYR A 327 4.65 -3.69 -7.67
C TYR A 327 3.90 -2.41 -7.34
N ALA A 328 2.58 -2.53 -7.25
CA ALA A 328 1.71 -1.54 -6.62
C ALA A 328 0.82 -2.22 -5.60
N ARG A 329 0.48 -1.52 -4.52
CA ARG A 329 -0.57 -1.95 -3.61
C ARG A 329 -1.92 -1.77 -4.29
N VAL A 330 -2.82 -2.73 -4.13
CA VAL A 330 -4.16 -2.73 -4.72
C VAL A 330 -5.20 -3.12 -3.69
N MET A 331 -6.43 -2.63 -3.88
CA MET A 331 -7.60 -3.14 -3.19
C MET A 331 -8.17 -4.31 -4.01
N LEU A 332 -8.61 -5.37 -3.34
CA LEU A 332 -9.22 -6.53 -3.99
C LEU A 332 -10.53 -6.87 -3.28
N GLU A 333 -11.61 -7.04 -4.04
CA GLU A 333 -12.95 -7.37 -3.51
C GLU A 333 -13.43 -6.41 -2.39
N GLY A 334 -13.00 -5.14 -2.43
CA GLY A 334 -13.32 -4.14 -1.42
C GLY A 334 -12.40 -4.16 -0.19
N GLU A 335 -11.45 -5.10 -0.10
CA GLU A 335 -10.46 -5.19 0.97
C GLU A 335 -9.11 -4.59 0.54
N ASP A 336 -8.64 -3.58 1.28
CA ASP A 336 -7.28 -3.00 1.13
C ASP A 336 -6.30 -3.55 2.19
N LEU A 337 -6.85 -4.05 3.30
CA LEU A 337 -6.13 -4.64 4.42
C LEU A 337 -6.97 -5.78 4.97
N CYS A 338 -6.42 -6.99 5.04
CA CYS A 338 -7.15 -8.19 5.44
C CYS A 338 -6.42 -8.96 6.55
N ILE A 339 -7.12 -9.92 7.17
CA ILE A 339 -6.49 -10.85 8.10
C ILE A 339 -5.70 -11.90 7.32
N PHE A 340 -4.40 -11.94 7.54
CA PHE A 340 -3.52 -12.97 7.03
C PHE A 340 -3.67 -14.25 7.87
N ARG A 341 -4.36 -15.25 7.32
CA ARG A 341 -4.70 -16.50 8.04
C ARG A 341 -3.46 -17.37 8.24
N ASP A 342 -3.29 -17.94 9.45
CA ASP A 342 -2.10 -18.73 9.83
C ASP A 342 -1.82 -19.92 8.89
N GLY A 343 -2.86 -20.58 8.38
CA GLY A 343 -2.72 -21.70 7.44
C GLY A 343 -2.07 -21.33 6.09
N LEU A 344 -1.93 -20.04 5.78
CA LEU A 344 -1.26 -19.54 4.57
C LEU A 344 0.26 -19.40 4.76
N ALA A 345 0.75 -19.32 5.99
CA ALA A 345 2.17 -19.08 6.30
C ALA A 345 3.10 -20.11 5.64
N ALA A 346 2.74 -21.39 5.71
CA ALA A 346 3.53 -22.48 5.13
C ALA A 346 3.58 -22.47 3.59
N LYS A 347 2.71 -21.70 2.94
CA LYS A 347 2.66 -21.55 1.47
C LYS A 347 3.39 -20.30 0.97
N CYS A 348 3.90 -19.47 1.87
CA CYS A 348 4.56 -18.23 1.51
C CYS A 348 5.97 -18.47 0.94
N THR A 349 6.32 -17.62 -0.02
CA THR A 349 7.69 -17.43 -0.48
C THR A 349 8.15 -16.03 -0.13
N TYR A 350 9.35 -15.89 0.40
CA TYR A 350 9.97 -14.57 0.59
C TYR A 350 10.33 -13.98 -0.76
N ARG A 351 9.96 -12.71 -0.98
CA ARG A 351 10.21 -12.01 -2.23
C ARG A 351 10.70 -10.59 -1.96
N ASP A 352 11.76 -10.21 -2.63
CA ASP A 352 12.17 -8.80 -2.73
C ASP A 352 11.28 -8.10 -3.74
N VAL A 353 10.58 -7.06 -3.29
CA VAL A 353 9.68 -6.28 -4.12
C VAL A 353 10.03 -4.81 -4.10
N PHE A 354 9.80 -4.14 -5.23
CA PHE A 354 9.93 -2.70 -5.35
C PHE A 354 8.54 -2.08 -5.55
N VAL A 355 7.93 -1.58 -4.47
CA VAL A 355 6.60 -0.98 -4.55
C VAL A 355 6.70 0.48 -4.97
N GLN A 356 6.01 0.83 -6.05
CA GLN A 356 6.03 2.16 -6.64
C GLN A 356 5.17 3.14 -5.82
N GLN A 357 5.80 4.15 -5.23
CA GLN A 357 5.10 5.08 -4.34
C GLN A 357 4.25 6.13 -5.07
N ARG A 358 4.53 6.40 -6.36
CA ARG A 358 3.83 7.42 -7.18
C ARG A 358 2.67 6.87 -8.02
N GLN A 359 2.15 5.68 -7.70
CA GLN A 359 1.08 5.03 -8.49
C GLN A 359 -0.35 5.42 -8.07
N TRP A 360 -0.49 6.30 -7.08
CA TRP A 360 -1.76 6.66 -6.48
C TRP A 360 -2.84 7.02 -7.50
N GLY A 361 -3.92 6.25 -7.50
CA GLY A 361 -5.10 6.47 -8.35
C GLY A 361 -5.00 5.89 -9.77
N SER A 362 -3.88 5.24 -10.12
CA SER A 362 -3.76 4.60 -11.43
C SER A 362 -4.68 3.38 -11.54
N VAL A 363 -5.32 3.23 -12.69
CA VAL A 363 -6.11 2.04 -13.02
C VAL A 363 -5.17 1.03 -13.66
N LEU A 364 -5.04 -0.14 -13.03
CA LEU A 364 -4.29 -1.24 -13.61
C LEU A 364 -5.18 -2.02 -14.58
N ALA A 365 -4.55 -2.70 -15.54
CA ALA A 365 -5.24 -3.59 -16.46
C ALA A 365 -6.06 -4.64 -15.69
N GLU A 366 -7.09 -5.23 -16.32
CA GLU A 366 -7.82 -6.34 -15.70
C GLU A 366 -6.88 -7.51 -15.38
N GLU A 367 -7.22 -8.28 -14.34
CA GLU A 367 -6.41 -9.42 -13.94
C GLU A 367 -6.66 -10.63 -14.82
N ARG A 368 -5.57 -11.34 -15.13
CA ARG A 368 -5.61 -12.56 -15.92
C ARG A 368 -6.11 -13.72 -15.07
N PHE A 369 -6.90 -14.62 -15.65
CA PHE A 369 -7.16 -15.90 -15.00
C PHE A 369 -5.92 -16.80 -15.07
N TYR A 370 -5.85 -17.79 -14.18
CA TYR A 370 -4.82 -18.82 -14.20
C TYR A 370 -5.09 -19.84 -15.29
N GLY A 371 -4.53 -19.63 -16.48
CA GLY A 371 -4.64 -20.60 -17.56
C GLY A 371 -4.42 -20.04 -18.96
N PHE A 372 -4.87 -20.81 -19.95
CA PHE A 372 -4.63 -20.58 -21.37
C PHE A 372 -5.90 -20.83 -22.19
N TRP A 373 -6.11 -19.98 -23.19
CA TRP A 373 -7.08 -20.20 -24.26
C TRP A 373 -6.36 -20.59 -25.54
N MET A 374 -6.68 -21.77 -26.07
CA MET A 374 -6.10 -22.25 -27.31
C MET A 374 -6.94 -21.71 -28.47
N ARG A 375 -6.51 -20.60 -29.09
CA ARG A 375 -7.27 -19.92 -30.14
C ARG A 375 -7.00 -20.56 -31.49
N THR A 376 -5.81 -20.38 -32.06
CA THR A 376 -5.43 -21.04 -33.31
C THR A 376 -4.54 -22.24 -33.05
N LEU A 377 -4.82 -23.35 -33.75
CA LEU A 377 -4.07 -24.59 -33.67
C LEU A 377 -3.78 -25.10 -35.07
N LEU A 378 -2.78 -25.98 -35.19
CA LEU A 378 -2.34 -26.53 -36.48
C LEU A 378 -3.43 -27.30 -37.24
N ALA A 379 -4.46 -27.79 -36.53
CA ALA A 379 -5.63 -28.47 -37.06
C ALA A 379 -6.80 -28.37 -36.06
N PRO A 380 -8.06 -28.53 -36.49
CA PRO A 380 -9.21 -28.58 -35.60
C PRO A 380 -9.10 -29.75 -34.60
N ILE A 381 -9.39 -29.48 -33.32
CA ILE A 381 -9.49 -30.54 -32.31
C ILE A 381 -10.84 -31.23 -32.46
N LYS A 382 -10.80 -32.54 -32.66
CA LYS A 382 -11.96 -33.43 -32.48
C LYS A 382 -11.57 -34.42 -31.40
N SER A 383 -11.93 -34.15 -30.15
CA SER A 383 -11.63 -35.03 -29.03
C SER A 383 -12.73 -36.07 -28.85
N ARG A 384 -12.42 -37.17 -28.15
CA ARG A 384 -13.45 -38.17 -27.81
C ARG A 384 -14.40 -37.59 -26.76
N PRO A 385 -15.73 -37.72 -26.94
CA PRO A 385 -16.68 -37.31 -25.92
C PRO A 385 -16.47 -38.13 -24.64
N LYS A 386 -16.44 -37.46 -23.48
CA LYS A 386 -16.19 -38.09 -22.15
C LYS A 386 -17.28 -39.10 -21.70
N THR A 387 -18.34 -39.29 -22.49
CA THR A 387 -19.52 -40.10 -22.15
C THR A 387 -19.45 -41.57 -22.58
N LYS A 388 -18.45 -42.00 -23.35
CA LYS A 388 -18.28 -43.44 -23.66
C LYS A 388 -17.87 -44.23 -22.39
N LYS A 389 -18.60 -45.31 -22.08
CA LYS A 389 -18.30 -46.20 -20.94
C LYS A 389 -16.95 -46.89 -21.13
N LYS A 390 -16.20 -47.05 -20.02
CA LYS A 390 -14.94 -47.80 -19.97
C LYS A 390 -15.18 -49.23 -20.49
N GLY A 391 -14.62 -49.58 -21.65
CA GLY A 391 -14.71 -50.93 -22.23
C GLY A 391 -15.34 -51.04 -23.63
N GLU A 392 -15.81 -49.96 -24.25
CA GLU A 392 -16.20 -50.00 -25.66
C GLU A 392 -14.98 -50.15 -26.59
N PRO A 393 -15.03 -51.04 -27.61
CA PRO A 393 -13.92 -51.22 -28.55
C PRO A 393 -13.65 -49.91 -29.31
N LYS A 394 -12.36 -49.55 -29.43
CA LYS A 394 -11.93 -48.39 -30.24
C LYS A 394 -12.37 -48.62 -31.69
N SER A 395 -13.21 -47.75 -32.24
CA SER A 395 -13.50 -47.77 -33.68
C SER A 395 -12.28 -47.25 -34.46
N ARG A 396 -12.20 -47.56 -35.75
CA ARG A 396 -11.15 -47.05 -36.65
C ARG A 396 -11.19 -45.51 -36.75
N ASP A 397 -12.38 -44.93 -36.63
CA ASP A 397 -12.58 -43.47 -36.60
C ASP A 397 -12.06 -42.85 -35.29
N ASP A 398 -12.11 -43.59 -34.18
CA ASP A 398 -11.61 -43.12 -32.90
C ASP A 398 -10.05 -43.00 -32.86
N GLU A 399 -9.33 -43.54 -33.84
CA GLU A 399 -7.87 -43.38 -34.02
C GLU A 399 -7.50 -42.09 -34.74
N LEU A 400 -8.46 -41.43 -35.39
CA LEU A 400 -8.27 -40.14 -36.07
C LEU A 400 -8.53 -38.95 -35.14
N LEU A 401 -9.06 -39.20 -33.93
CA LEU A 401 -9.38 -38.17 -32.95
C LEU A 401 -8.15 -37.71 -32.16
N SER A 402 -8.11 -36.41 -31.89
CA SER A 402 -7.09 -35.81 -31.02
C SER A 402 -7.32 -36.20 -29.57
N GLU A 403 -6.24 -36.34 -28.81
CA GLU A 403 -6.32 -36.62 -27.37
C GLU A 403 -6.01 -35.35 -26.59
N VAL A 404 -6.82 -35.02 -25.59
CA VAL A 404 -6.58 -33.88 -24.70
C VAL A 404 -6.45 -34.35 -23.25
N ILE A 405 -5.40 -33.90 -22.60
CA ILE A 405 -5.02 -34.25 -21.23
C ILE A 405 -4.95 -32.95 -20.44
N THR A 406 -5.70 -32.86 -19.35
CA THR A 406 -5.76 -31.66 -18.51
C THR A 406 -5.94 -32.09 -17.05
N ARG A 407 -5.61 -31.20 -16.12
CA ARG A 407 -5.92 -31.37 -14.69
C ARG A 407 -7.40 -31.12 -14.38
N GLY A 408 -8.08 -30.35 -15.23
CA GLY A 408 -9.48 -29.95 -15.05
C GLY A 408 -10.43 -30.52 -16.11
N THR A 409 -11.39 -29.70 -16.52
CA THR A 409 -12.29 -30.00 -17.63
C THR A 409 -11.74 -29.45 -18.94
N TRP A 410 -12.10 -30.10 -20.04
CA TRP A 410 -11.80 -29.63 -21.40
C TRP A 410 -13.07 -29.74 -22.22
N ASP A 411 -13.27 -28.75 -23.07
CA ASP A 411 -14.37 -28.63 -24.00
C ASP A 411 -13.81 -28.11 -25.34
N ASP A 412 -14.19 -28.77 -26.44
CA ASP A 412 -13.61 -28.51 -27.76
C ASP A 412 -14.05 -27.17 -28.37
N GLU A 413 -15.18 -26.61 -27.90
CA GLU A 413 -15.69 -25.31 -28.35
C GLU A 413 -14.98 -24.15 -27.65
N THR A 414 -14.87 -24.23 -26.31
CA THR A 414 -14.25 -23.18 -25.48
C THR A 414 -12.73 -23.25 -25.46
N ARG A 415 -12.13 -24.45 -25.53
CA ARG A 415 -10.68 -24.70 -25.62
C ARG A 415 -9.84 -24.04 -24.53
N LEU A 416 -10.31 -24.13 -23.28
CA LEU A 416 -9.65 -23.54 -22.12
C LEU A 416 -8.89 -24.59 -21.31
N PHE A 417 -7.66 -24.26 -20.93
CA PHE A 417 -6.93 -24.91 -19.85
C PHE A 417 -6.90 -23.99 -18.64
N GLU A 418 -7.58 -24.37 -17.56
CA GLU A 418 -7.58 -23.64 -16.28
C GLU A 418 -6.65 -24.33 -15.27
N LEU A 419 -5.95 -23.52 -14.49
CA LEU A 419 -5.16 -23.92 -13.33
C LEU A 419 -5.78 -23.28 -12.08
N ALA A 420 -5.58 -23.92 -10.92
CA ALA A 420 -5.93 -23.28 -9.66
C ALA A 420 -5.01 -22.08 -9.41
N VAL A 421 -5.49 -21.12 -8.62
CA VAL A 421 -4.70 -19.96 -8.20
C VAL A 421 -3.43 -20.42 -7.49
N GLY A 422 -2.30 -19.90 -7.94
CA GLY A 422 -0.98 -20.22 -7.39
C GLY A 422 -0.38 -21.53 -7.87
N ASP A 423 -1.12 -22.35 -8.64
CA ASP A 423 -0.55 -23.54 -9.27
C ASP A 423 0.33 -23.18 -10.46
N SER A 424 1.41 -23.93 -10.60
CA SER A 424 2.29 -23.93 -11.77
C SER A 424 2.43 -25.36 -12.34
N GLY A 425 3.18 -25.47 -13.41
CA GLY A 425 3.34 -26.66 -14.20
C GLY A 425 2.36 -26.77 -15.36
N THR A 426 2.20 -27.98 -15.89
CA THR A 426 1.40 -28.24 -17.09
C THR A 426 -0.07 -27.93 -16.84
N ALA A 427 -0.62 -26.97 -17.61
CA ALA A 427 -2.05 -26.68 -17.64
C ALA A 427 -2.79 -27.71 -18.48
N GLY A 428 -2.20 -28.09 -19.61
CA GLY A 428 -2.75 -29.11 -20.48
C GLY A 428 -1.80 -29.58 -21.56
N ALA A 429 -2.15 -30.71 -22.17
CA ALA A 429 -1.44 -31.30 -23.28
C ALA A 429 -2.44 -31.81 -24.33
N ILE A 430 -2.13 -31.59 -25.60
CA ILE A 430 -2.93 -32.02 -26.75
C ILE A 430 -2.03 -32.89 -27.62
N PHE A 431 -2.48 -34.10 -27.91
CA PHE A 431 -1.91 -34.94 -28.96
C PHE A 431 -2.79 -34.78 -30.20
N LEU A 432 -2.42 -33.82 -31.03
CA LEU A 432 -3.19 -33.40 -32.20
C LEU A 432 -2.96 -34.37 -33.35
N ARG A 433 -4.03 -34.88 -33.96
CA ARG A 433 -3.97 -35.78 -35.12
C ARG A 433 -4.55 -35.10 -36.36
N GLU A 434 -3.77 -35.06 -37.44
CA GLU A 434 -4.16 -34.47 -38.74
C GLU A 434 -3.59 -35.35 -39.87
N GLU A 435 -4.44 -35.86 -40.77
CA GLU A 435 -4.03 -36.55 -42.02
C GLU A 435 -2.91 -37.60 -41.85
N GLY A 436 -2.94 -38.38 -40.76
CA GLY A 436 -1.95 -39.41 -40.46
C GLY A 436 -0.65 -38.91 -39.79
N LYS A 437 -0.53 -37.61 -39.52
CA LYS A 437 0.52 -37.01 -38.70
C LYS A 437 0.01 -36.70 -37.30
N SER A 438 0.91 -36.75 -36.33
CA SER A 438 0.62 -36.41 -34.94
C SER A 438 1.60 -35.39 -34.40
N THR A 439 1.09 -34.34 -33.76
CA THR A 439 1.89 -33.30 -33.12
C THR A 439 1.48 -33.14 -31.67
N THR A 440 2.47 -33.18 -30.78
CA THR A 440 2.28 -32.89 -29.35
C THR A 440 2.28 -31.39 -29.12
N ILE A 441 1.31 -30.88 -28.36
CA ILE A 441 1.30 -29.52 -27.85
C ILE A 441 1.17 -29.59 -26.33
N LYS A 442 2.00 -28.87 -25.58
CA LYS A 442 1.85 -28.71 -24.12
C LYS A 442 1.91 -27.24 -23.76
N VAL A 443 1.05 -26.81 -22.86
CA VAL A 443 1.06 -25.46 -22.31
C VAL A 443 1.05 -25.50 -20.80
N GLY A 444 1.71 -24.53 -20.19
CA GLY A 444 1.73 -24.40 -18.74
C GLY A 444 2.54 -23.21 -18.27
N LEU A 445 2.65 -23.09 -16.96
CA LEU A 445 3.35 -21.99 -16.29
C LEU A 445 4.57 -22.56 -15.55
N ASP A 446 5.73 -21.91 -15.64
CA ASP A 446 6.86 -22.28 -14.78
C ASP A 446 6.66 -21.82 -13.33
N GLY A 447 7.63 -22.09 -12.45
CA GLY A 447 7.57 -21.69 -11.03
C GLY A 447 7.50 -20.18 -10.77
N ALA A 448 7.79 -19.35 -11.78
CA ALA A 448 7.65 -17.89 -11.73
C ALA A 448 6.38 -17.39 -12.46
N PHE A 449 5.52 -18.31 -12.90
CA PHE A 449 4.31 -18.07 -13.68
C PHE A 449 4.58 -17.51 -15.09
N ASN A 450 5.74 -17.80 -15.67
CA ASN A 450 5.99 -17.50 -17.07
C ASN A 450 5.37 -18.58 -17.97
N PRO A 451 4.76 -18.20 -19.11
CA PRO A 451 4.18 -19.16 -20.04
C PRO A 451 5.26 -20.02 -20.70
N ARG A 452 4.97 -21.32 -20.83
CA ARG A 452 5.80 -22.33 -21.50
C ARG A 452 4.93 -23.04 -22.52
N VAL A 453 5.46 -23.24 -23.73
CA VAL A 453 4.77 -23.95 -24.81
C VAL A 453 5.71 -24.97 -25.45
N GLN A 454 5.30 -26.23 -25.45
CA GLN A 454 5.94 -27.28 -26.26
C GLN A 454 5.14 -27.48 -27.55
N VAL A 455 5.82 -27.52 -28.69
CA VAL A 455 5.23 -27.94 -29.97
C VAL A 455 6.13 -29.00 -30.60
N GLY A 456 5.59 -30.18 -30.87
CA GLY A 456 6.34 -31.38 -31.24
C GLY A 456 6.90 -32.12 -30.02
N GLY A 457 7.85 -33.03 -30.29
CA GLY A 457 8.44 -33.88 -29.26
C GLY A 457 7.47 -34.89 -28.63
N SER A 458 7.91 -35.49 -27.53
CA SER A 458 7.14 -36.51 -26.80
C SER A 458 6.00 -35.89 -25.99
N ILE A 459 4.85 -36.58 -25.95
CA ILE A 459 3.76 -36.28 -25.02
C ILE A 459 4.13 -36.64 -23.57
N PHE A 460 5.04 -37.61 -23.40
CA PHE A 460 5.56 -38.02 -22.12
C PHE A 460 6.60 -37.01 -21.63
N SER A 461 6.46 -36.59 -20.38
CA SER A 461 7.48 -35.77 -19.74
C SER A 461 8.73 -36.61 -19.45
N PRO A 462 9.92 -35.98 -19.37
CA PRO A 462 11.15 -36.68 -18.97
C PRO A 462 10.95 -37.45 -17.66
N GLU A 463 11.50 -38.67 -17.62
CA GLU A 463 11.38 -39.60 -16.51
C GLU A 463 11.92 -38.98 -15.21
N ILE A 464 11.11 -39.03 -14.14
CA ILE A 464 11.48 -38.56 -12.82
C ILE A 464 11.10 -39.63 -11.80
N GLY A 465 12.14 -40.24 -11.23
CA GLY A 465 12.00 -41.26 -10.18
C GLY A 465 11.09 -42.41 -10.61
N ASN A 466 10.18 -42.82 -9.73
CA ASN A 466 9.28 -43.97 -9.94
C ASN A 466 7.91 -43.59 -10.53
N LEU A 467 7.76 -42.39 -11.12
CA LEU A 467 6.48 -41.96 -11.70
C LEU A 467 6.21 -42.68 -13.02
N ASP A 468 5.05 -43.34 -13.14
CA ASP A 468 4.62 -43.95 -14.40
C ASP A 468 4.35 -42.85 -15.45
N ILE A 469 5.26 -42.72 -16.42
CA ILE A 469 5.18 -41.73 -17.49
C ILE A 469 3.95 -41.90 -18.39
N TYR A 470 3.34 -43.09 -18.43
CA TYR A 470 2.14 -43.36 -19.23
C TYR A 470 0.85 -42.93 -18.54
N SER A 471 0.88 -42.76 -17.21
CA SER A 471 -0.24 -42.24 -16.44
C SER A 471 -0.57 -40.79 -16.83
N GLN A 472 -1.79 -40.34 -16.53
CA GLN A 472 -2.17 -38.93 -16.72
C GLN A 472 -1.25 -37.98 -15.94
N GLU A 473 -0.85 -38.38 -14.72
CA GLU A 473 0.06 -37.63 -13.87
C GLU A 473 1.45 -37.52 -14.49
N GLY A 474 2.00 -38.63 -15.00
CA GLY A 474 3.28 -38.66 -15.72
C GLY A 474 3.28 -37.78 -16.98
N ARG A 475 2.21 -37.81 -17.76
CA ARG A 475 2.07 -36.98 -18.99
C ARG A 475 1.92 -35.49 -18.67
N LEU A 476 1.27 -35.15 -17.56
CA LEU A 476 1.13 -33.77 -17.08
C LEU A 476 2.27 -33.30 -16.16
N HIS A 477 3.24 -34.16 -15.87
CA HIS A 477 4.37 -33.80 -15.02
C HIS A 477 5.13 -32.59 -15.62
N PRO A 478 5.50 -31.55 -14.86
CA PRO A 478 6.02 -30.29 -15.40
C PRO A 478 7.46 -30.35 -15.93
N SER A 479 8.18 -31.45 -15.76
CA SER A 479 9.61 -31.57 -16.10
C SER A 479 9.99 -31.34 -17.56
N TRP A 480 9.03 -31.34 -18.47
CA TRP A 480 9.26 -30.91 -19.85
C TRP A 480 9.65 -29.43 -19.95
N MET A 481 9.28 -28.61 -18.95
CA MET A 481 9.60 -27.18 -18.89
C MET A 481 11.06 -26.92 -18.53
N ASP A 482 11.72 -27.89 -17.90
CA ASP A 482 13.13 -27.81 -17.47
C ASP A 482 14.09 -28.32 -18.54
N ALA A 483 13.59 -28.63 -19.75
CA ALA A 483 14.43 -29.05 -20.86
C ALA A 483 15.54 -28.00 -21.12
N PRO A 484 16.69 -28.39 -21.70
CA PRO A 484 17.79 -27.46 -21.96
C PRO A 484 17.37 -26.24 -22.77
N ALA A 485 18.11 -25.14 -22.62
CA ALA A 485 17.82 -23.88 -23.33
C ALA A 485 17.72 -24.07 -24.86
N HIS A 486 18.51 -25.00 -25.41
CA HIS A 486 18.57 -25.34 -26.84
C HIS A 486 17.53 -26.37 -27.31
N SER A 487 16.55 -26.75 -26.48
CA SER A 487 15.48 -27.65 -26.91
C SER A 487 14.73 -27.06 -28.09
N MET A 488 14.68 -27.79 -29.22
CA MET A 488 13.97 -27.36 -30.43
C MET A 488 12.44 -27.30 -30.26
N TYR A 489 11.90 -27.99 -29.24
CA TYR A 489 10.45 -28.11 -29.03
C TYR A 489 9.90 -27.19 -27.94
N LEU A 490 10.74 -26.75 -26.99
CA LEU A 490 10.31 -25.94 -25.86
C LEU A 490 10.51 -24.45 -26.14
N ASN A 491 9.42 -23.70 -26.03
CA ASN A 491 9.37 -22.27 -26.29
C ASN A 491 9.01 -21.55 -24.98
N ARG A 492 9.79 -20.52 -24.64
CA ARG A 492 9.74 -19.85 -23.33
C ARG A 492 9.31 -18.41 -23.51
N GLY A 493 8.18 -18.05 -22.92
CA GLY A 493 7.76 -16.67 -22.80
C GLY A 493 8.11 -16.05 -21.44
N THR A 494 7.79 -14.78 -21.26
CA THR A 494 7.80 -14.10 -19.96
C THR A 494 6.38 -13.75 -19.55
N ARG A 495 6.14 -13.60 -18.25
CA ARG A 495 4.81 -13.18 -17.76
C ARG A 495 4.42 -11.76 -18.18
N LEU A 496 5.39 -10.95 -18.59
CA LEU A 496 5.18 -9.58 -19.04
C LEU A 496 4.90 -9.51 -20.54
N ASP A 497 5.77 -10.13 -21.35
CA ASP A 497 5.76 -9.99 -22.80
C ASP A 497 5.09 -11.17 -23.51
N GLY A 498 4.81 -12.26 -22.78
CA GLY A 498 4.33 -13.49 -23.37
C GLY A 498 5.42 -14.20 -24.17
N LEU A 499 5.05 -14.84 -25.27
CA LEU A 499 5.94 -15.57 -26.16
C LEU A 499 5.64 -15.17 -27.61
N LEU A 500 6.66 -14.86 -28.39
CA LEU A 500 6.55 -14.80 -29.85
C LEU A 500 7.75 -15.52 -30.46
N LYS A 501 7.47 -16.56 -31.23
CA LYS A 501 8.46 -17.29 -32.01
C LYS A 501 7.92 -17.49 -33.42
N ASP A 502 8.69 -17.06 -34.41
CA ASP A 502 8.36 -17.23 -35.82
C ASP A 502 9.51 -17.91 -36.54
N ASP A 503 9.61 -19.23 -36.36
CA ASP A 503 10.67 -20.05 -36.92
C ASP A 503 10.07 -21.21 -37.71
N TYR A 504 10.57 -21.49 -38.91
CA TYR A 504 10.08 -22.63 -39.69
C TYR A 504 10.19 -23.95 -38.89
N PRO A 505 9.15 -24.80 -38.83
CA PRO A 505 7.88 -24.68 -39.56
C PRO A 505 6.71 -24.07 -38.76
N TRP A 506 6.93 -23.51 -37.57
CA TRP A 506 5.86 -23.07 -36.66
C TRP A 506 5.96 -21.60 -36.27
N ARG A 507 4.84 -20.90 -36.33
CA ARG A 507 4.66 -19.64 -35.61
C ARG A 507 3.92 -19.92 -34.31
N ILE A 508 4.49 -19.49 -33.19
CA ILE A 508 3.94 -19.69 -31.84
C ILE A 508 3.86 -18.33 -31.18
N GLU A 509 2.65 -17.92 -30.83
CA GLU A 509 2.38 -16.70 -30.08
C GLU A 509 1.61 -17.02 -28.79
N VAL A 510 2.04 -16.42 -27.68
CA VAL A 510 1.30 -16.39 -26.43
C VAL A 510 1.23 -14.94 -26.00
N HIS A 511 0.04 -14.36 -25.99
CA HIS A 511 -0.16 -12.95 -25.63
C HIS A 511 -1.36 -12.78 -24.71
N ASN A 512 -1.45 -11.62 -24.07
CA ASN A 512 -2.57 -11.30 -23.19
C ASN A 512 -3.75 -10.77 -24.01
N GLY A 513 -4.95 -11.29 -23.77
CA GLY A 513 -6.15 -10.78 -24.42
C GLY A 513 -7.43 -11.17 -23.70
N ARG A 514 -8.54 -10.54 -24.10
CA ARG A 514 -9.87 -10.87 -23.61
C ARG A 514 -10.39 -12.09 -24.36
N ILE A 515 -10.81 -13.10 -23.63
CA ILE A 515 -11.30 -14.35 -24.20
C ILE A 515 -12.79 -14.21 -24.52
N PRO A 516 -13.20 -14.46 -25.77
CA PRO A 516 -14.61 -14.43 -26.17
C PRO A 516 -15.48 -15.33 -25.28
N ASN A 517 -16.73 -14.93 -25.05
CA ASN A 517 -17.76 -15.66 -24.30
C ASN A 517 -17.49 -15.89 -22.79
N THR A 518 -16.25 -15.79 -22.32
CA THR A 518 -15.94 -15.77 -20.88
C THR A 518 -15.86 -14.36 -20.32
N GLY A 519 -15.52 -13.38 -21.17
CA GLY A 519 -15.23 -12.01 -20.76
C GLY A 519 -13.95 -11.84 -19.94
N LYS A 520 -13.23 -12.93 -19.62
CA LYS A 520 -12.02 -12.91 -18.78
C LYS A 520 -10.80 -12.49 -19.60
N MET A 521 -9.84 -11.81 -18.96
CA MET A 521 -8.49 -11.65 -19.49
C MET A 521 -7.68 -12.93 -19.24
N GLY A 522 -6.83 -13.33 -20.19
CA GLY A 522 -5.92 -14.46 -19.99
C GLY A 522 -4.88 -14.62 -21.09
N TRP A 523 -4.14 -15.72 -21.05
CA TRP A 523 -3.17 -16.06 -22.09
C TRP A 523 -3.86 -16.67 -23.29
N ILE A 524 -3.75 -16.02 -24.45
CA ILE A 524 -4.20 -16.51 -25.74
C ILE A 524 -3.01 -17.20 -26.40
N VAL A 525 -3.21 -18.43 -26.86
CA VAL A 525 -2.18 -19.23 -27.53
C VAL A 525 -2.58 -19.45 -28.98
N ASP A 526 -1.70 -19.06 -29.89
CA ASP A 526 -1.82 -19.28 -31.33
C ASP A 526 -0.63 -20.09 -31.83
N ILE A 527 -0.93 -21.19 -32.53
CA ILE A 527 0.06 -22.07 -33.12
C ILE A 527 -0.33 -22.32 -34.58
N GLU A 528 0.50 -21.84 -35.49
CA GLU A 528 0.27 -21.86 -36.93
C GLU A 528 1.45 -22.45 -37.69
N LYS A 529 1.21 -22.89 -38.94
CA LYS A 529 2.28 -23.22 -39.88
C LYS A 529 2.95 -21.90 -40.32
N SER A 530 4.26 -21.79 -40.18
CA SER A 530 5.01 -20.62 -40.64
C SER A 530 5.23 -20.75 -42.16
N ASP A 531 4.84 -19.73 -42.92
CA ASP A 531 4.97 -19.71 -44.39
C ASP A 531 6.42 -19.50 -44.87
N GLY A 532 7.37 -19.32 -43.95
CA GLY A 532 8.80 -19.16 -44.27
C GLY A 532 9.19 -17.85 -44.96
N ASP A 533 8.23 -16.95 -45.24
CA ASP A 533 8.47 -15.70 -45.96
C ASP A 533 8.71 -14.52 -45.00
N LYS A 534 9.88 -13.89 -45.13
CA LYS A 534 10.29 -12.73 -44.32
C LYS A 534 9.40 -11.52 -44.66
N GLY A 535 8.56 -11.10 -43.71
CA GLY A 535 8.05 -9.73 -43.66
C GLY A 535 6.72 -9.46 -44.36
N LYS A 536 5.62 -9.98 -43.82
CA LYS A 536 4.32 -9.29 -43.93
C LYS A 536 3.95 -8.71 -42.57
N GLU A 537 3.83 -7.38 -42.50
CA GLU A 537 3.16 -6.70 -41.39
C GLU A 537 1.75 -7.28 -41.23
N PHE A 538 1.43 -7.74 -40.01
CA PHE A 538 0.17 -8.41 -39.76
C PHE A 538 -1.00 -7.42 -39.65
N ASN A 539 -2.00 -7.63 -40.51
CA ASN A 539 -3.36 -7.15 -40.27
C ASN A 539 -3.89 -7.80 -38.99
N ARG A 540 -4.11 -7.00 -37.96
CA ARG A 540 -4.86 -7.39 -36.76
C ARG A 540 -6.28 -7.76 -37.20
N ILE A 541 -6.58 -9.06 -37.27
CA ILE A 541 -7.97 -9.51 -37.42
C ILE A 541 -8.69 -9.14 -36.13
N CYS A 542 -9.49 -8.07 -36.20
CA CYS A 542 -10.44 -7.68 -35.18
C CYS A 542 -11.69 -8.56 -35.36
N ASP A 543 -11.85 -9.57 -34.50
CA ASP A 543 -13.08 -10.38 -34.43
C ASP A 543 -14.21 -9.57 -33.76
N GLY A 544 -14.63 -8.51 -34.45
CA GLY A 544 -15.70 -7.61 -34.06
C GLY A 544 -16.27 -6.77 -35.22
N CYS A 545 -15.64 -6.81 -36.40
CA CYS A 545 -16.14 -6.09 -37.58
C CYS A 545 -16.97 -7.03 -38.45
N GLY A 546 -18.24 -7.22 -38.10
CA GLY A 546 -19.20 -7.84 -39.02
C GLY A 546 -19.42 -6.93 -40.23
N ALA A 547 -18.95 -7.34 -41.42
CA ALA A 547 -19.36 -6.71 -42.66
C ALA A 547 -19.61 -7.77 -43.74
N VAL A 548 -20.86 -7.74 -44.19
CA VAL A 548 -21.49 -8.55 -45.23
C VAL A 548 -20.84 -8.28 -46.60
N SER A 549 -20.80 -9.32 -47.41
CA SER A 549 -20.44 -9.41 -48.83
C SER A 549 -20.65 -8.16 -49.70
N ASN A 550 -19.56 -7.63 -50.29
CA ASN A 550 -19.36 -7.40 -51.74
C ASN A 550 -17.99 -6.73 -51.99
N PRO A 551 -17.31 -6.97 -53.12
CA PRO A 551 -15.98 -6.43 -53.37
C PRO A 551 -16.06 -5.01 -53.94
N PRO A 552 -15.20 -4.08 -53.50
CA PRO A 552 -14.80 -2.97 -54.34
C PRO A 552 -13.30 -3.00 -54.62
N THR A 553 -13.00 -2.66 -55.87
CA THR A 553 -11.71 -2.28 -56.41
C THR A 553 -11.15 -1.03 -55.71
N ASP A 554 -9.83 -1.03 -55.49
CA ASP A 554 -8.90 0.10 -55.19
C ASP A 554 -8.31 0.16 -53.75
N PRO A 555 -6.98 0.28 -53.56
CA PRO A 555 -6.31 0.14 -52.26
C PRO A 555 -5.87 1.50 -51.69
N ALA A 556 -6.64 2.09 -50.78
CA ALA A 556 -6.15 3.14 -49.88
C ALA A 556 -7.11 3.39 -48.73
N HIS A 557 -6.90 2.76 -47.56
CA HIS A 557 -7.31 3.34 -46.28
C HIS A 557 -6.41 2.81 -45.16
N LEU A 558 -5.37 3.59 -44.87
CA LEU A 558 -4.50 3.49 -43.70
C LEU A 558 -5.22 4.09 -42.47
N CYS A 559 -5.29 3.35 -41.36
CA CYS A 559 -5.66 3.92 -40.06
C CYS A 559 -4.43 4.54 -39.38
N HIS A 560 -4.54 5.83 -39.06
CA HIS A 560 -3.52 6.65 -38.42
C HIS A 560 -3.17 6.21 -36.98
N ASN A 561 -1.88 6.30 -36.66
CA ASN A 561 -1.26 6.10 -35.36
C ASN A 561 -0.72 7.46 -34.87
N PRO A 562 -1.22 8.08 -33.77
CA PRO A 562 -0.78 9.43 -33.40
C PRO A 562 0.23 9.39 -32.25
N TRP A 563 1.50 9.07 -32.52
CA TRP A 563 2.63 9.44 -31.66
C TRP A 563 3.90 9.56 -32.52
N ASN A 564 4.05 10.71 -33.18
CA ASN A 564 5.35 11.23 -33.56
C ASN A 564 5.21 12.72 -33.90
N SER A 565 5.48 13.58 -32.92
CA SER A 565 5.88 14.97 -33.18
C SER A 565 6.96 15.34 -32.17
N LYS A 566 8.22 15.26 -32.63
CA LYS A 566 9.29 16.11 -32.13
C LYS A 566 9.11 17.48 -32.79
N GLU A 567 8.98 18.50 -31.97
CA GLU A 567 9.73 19.77 -32.05
C GLU A 567 9.97 20.25 -30.61
#